data_AF-A0A357D6N9-F1
#
_entry.id   AF-A0A357D6N9-F1
#
_cell.length_a   1.000
_cell.length_b   1.000
_cell.length_c   1.000
_cell.angle_alpha   90.00
_cell.angle_beta   90.00
_cell.angle_gamma   90.00
#
_symmetry.space_group_name_H-M   'P 1'
#
loop_
_entity.id
_entity.type
_entity.pdbx_description
1 polymer ?
#
loop_
_entity_poly.entity_id
_entity_poly.type
_entity_poly.pdbx_seq_one_letter_code
_entity_poly.pdbx_strand_id
1 'polypeptide(L)'
;DLVPVGEDQKQHLELTRDLAIRINNRFEEEVFTIPEPYIPPRSKGGKIMSLTDPLEKMSKSDANPKSFITLLDPPEVIKKKIM
;
A
#
# COMPACT_ATOMS: atom_id res chain seq x y z
N ASP A 1 4.42 -5.15 -16.09
CA ASP A 1 5.12 -3.85 -15.98
C ASP A 1 5.25 -3.36 -14.54
N LEU A 2 4.18 -2.88 -13.90
CA LEU A 2 4.29 -2.23 -12.58
C LEU A 2 3.27 -2.74 -11.57
N VAL A 3 3.73 -2.98 -10.33
CA VAL A 3 2.87 -3.40 -9.20
C VAL A 3 2.91 -2.33 -8.11
N PRO A 4 1.77 -1.68 -7.77
CA PRO A 4 1.73 -0.76 -6.64
C PRO A 4 1.94 -1.54 -5.34
N VAL A 5 3.04 -1.26 -4.66
CA VAL A 5 3.41 -1.94 -3.42
C VAL A 5 3.44 -0.98 -2.25
N GLY A 6 2.78 -1.38 -1.15
CA GLY A 6 2.98 -0.73 0.14
C GLY A 6 4.36 -1.04 0.72
N GLU A 7 4.78 -0.29 1.75
CA GLU A 7 6.07 -0.50 2.43
C GLU A 7 6.20 -1.96 2.91
N ASP A 8 5.10 -2.49 3.44
CA ASP A 8 4.95 -3.82 4.04
C ASP A 8 4.86 -4.96 3.01
N GLN A 9 4.70 -4.65 1.71
CA GLN A 9 4.54 -5.64 0.62
C GLN A 9 5.79 -5.82 -0.24
N LYS A 10 6.88 -5.09 0.07
CA LYS A 10 8.14 -5.14 -0.70
C LYS A 10 8.72 -6.56 -0.74
N GLN A 11 8.75 -7.25 0.40
CA GLN A 11 9.31 -8.60 0.49
C GLN A 11 8.55 -9.61 -0.38
N HIS A 12 7.22 -9.51 -0.44
CA HIS A 12 6.41 -10.38 -1.29
C HIS A 12 6.66 -10.13 -2.78
N LEU A 13 6.91 -8.88 -3.16
CA LEU A 13 7.26 -8.56 -4.54
C LEU A 13 8.63 -9.13 -4.91
N GLU A 14 9.62 -9.05 -4.03
CA GLU A 14 10.94 -9.66 -4.26
C GLU A 14 10.82 -11.18 -4.43
N LEU A 15 10.06 -11.86 -3.58
CA LEU A 15 9.81 -13.29 -3.74
C LEU A 15 9.14 -13.61 -5.10
N THR A 16 8.21 -12.76 -5.54
CA THR A 16 7.54 -12.91 -6.84
C THR A 16 8.53 -12.76 -7.99
N ARG A 17 9.47 -11.82 -7.90
CA ARG A 17 10.55 -11.61 -8.88
C ARG A 17 11.48 -12.82 -8.94
N ASP A 18 11.91 -13.33 -7.79
CA ASP A 18 12.78 -14.50 -7.71
C ASP A 18 12.15 -15.75 -8.34
N LEU A 19 10.85 -15.96 -8.09
CA LEU A 19 10.11 -17.08 -8.67
C LEU A 19 9.96 -16.92 -10.19
N ALA A 20 9.65 -15.72 -10.68
CA ALA A 20 9.53 -15.45 -12.10
C ALA A 20 10.87 -15.68 -12.83
N ILE A 21 11.99 -15.18 -12.28
CA ILE A 21 13.34 -15.41 -12.82
C ILE A 21 13.68 -16.90 -12.82
N ARG A 22 13.41 -17.61 -11.72
CA ARG A 22 13.70 -19.04 -11.61
C ARG A 22 12.96 -19.86 -12.67
N ILE A 23 11.72 -19.50 -12.96
CA ILE A 23 10.91 -20.20 -13.96
C ILE A 23 11.43 -19.89 -15.36
N ASN A 24 11.68 -18.63 -15.69
CA ASN A 24 12.22 -18.27 -17.00
C ASN A 24 13.55 -18.96 -17.28
N ASN A 25 14.45 -19.00 -16.30
CA ASN A 25 15.73 -19.70 -16.41
C ASN A 25 15.57 -21.22 -16.58
N ARG A 26 14.53 -21.82 -15.97
CA ARG A 26 14.28 -23.26 -16.04
C ARG A 26 13.75 -23.69 -17.41
N PHE A 27 12.94 -22.86 -18.04
CA PHE A 27 12.33 -23.17 -19.35
C PHE A 27 13.10 -22.57 -20.51
N GLU A 28 14.17 -21.80 -20.25
CA GLU A 28 14.99 -21.09 -21.24
C GLU A 28 14.16 -20.16 -22.15
N GLU A 29 13.02 -19.70 -21.65
CA GLU A 29 12.05 -18.87 -22.34
C GLU A 29 11.48 -17.83 -21.35
N GLU A 30 11.11 -16.66 -21.86
CA GLU A 30 10.45 -15.63 -21.06
C GLU A 30 8.98 -15.99 -20.83
N VAL A 31 8.72 -16.92 -19.90
CA VAL A 31 7.37 -17.35 -19.53
C VAL A 31 6.63 -16.29 -18.70
N PHE A 32 7.36 -15.61 -17.80
CA PHE A 32 6.82 -14.58 -16.92
C PHE A 32 7.57 -13.26 -17.06
N THR A 33 6.81 -12.17 -17.19
CA THR A 33 7.38 -10.82 -17.09
C THR A 33 7.76 -10.51 -15.64
N ILE A 34 8.98 -9.98 -15.43
CA ILE A 34 9.46 -9.62 -14.09
C ILE A 34 8.78 -8.32 -13.63
N PRO A 35 8.04 -8.32 -12.50
CA PRO A 35 7.31 -7.14 -12.05
C PRO A 35 8.24 -6.10 -11.41
N GLU A 36 8.02 -4.82 -11.69
CA GLU A 36 8.70 -3.71 -11.01
C GLU A 36 7.79 -3.04 -9.94
N PRO A 37 8.37 -2.61 -8.80
CA PRO A 37 7.60 -1.90 -7.79
C PRO A 37 7.21 -0.50 -8.30
N TYR A 38 5.93 -0.18 -8.18
CA TYR A 38 5.44 1.18 -8.34
C TYR A 38 5.19 1.81 -6.98
N ILE A 39 5.96 2.86 -6.67
CA ILE A 39 5.74 3.70 -5.51
C ILE A 39 5.06 4.98 -6.01
N PRO A 40 3.79 5.22 -5.65
CA PRO A 40 3.10 6.45 -6.05
C PRO A 40 3.87 7.68 -5.57
N PRO A 41 4.05 8.70 -6.41
CA PRO A 41 4.76 9.91 -6.01
C PRO A 41 4.02 10.62 -4.87
N ARG A 42 4.78 11.16 -3.90
CA ARG A 42 4.25 11.84 -2.71
C ARG A 42 3.26 12.97 -3.04
N SER A 43 3.44 13.61 -4.19
CA SER A 43 2.57 14.67 -4.71
C SER A 43 1.17 14.21 -5.12
N LYS A 44 0.93 12.90 -5.30
CA LYS A 44 -0.37 12.32 -5.67
C LYS A 44 -1.14 11.70 -4.50
N GLY A 45 -0.63 11.79 -3.28
CA GLY A 45 -1.25 11.18 -2.09
C GLY A 45 -0.20 10.67 -1.12
N GLY A 46 0.46 11.60 -0.42
CA GLY A 46 1.46 11.29 0.58
C GLY A 46 0.92 10.42 1.73
N LYS A 47 1.83 10.03 2.64
CA LYS A 47 1.48 9.23 3.83
C LYS A 47 0.55 10.07 4.72
N ILE A 48 -0.72 9.68 4.79
CA ILE A 48 -1.70 10.28 5.69
C ILE A 48 -1.59 9.59 7.05
N MET A 49 -1.44 10.39 8.09
CA MET A 49 -1.25 9.91 9.46
C MET A 49 -2.59 9.80 10.19
N SER A 50 -2.57 9.08 11.30
CA SER A 50 -3.71 8.97 12.21
C SER A 50 -4.12 10.34 12.75
N LEU A 51 -5.43 10.54 12.92
CA LEU A 51 -5.99 11.79 13.44
C LEU A 51 -5.76 11.95 14.95
N THR A 52 -5.44 10.85 15.65
CA THR A 52 -5.22 10.85 17.10
C THR A 52 -3.75 10.70 17.47
N ASP A 53 -2.94 10.06 16.61
CA ASP A 53 -1.49 9.95 16.76
C ASP A 53 -0.77 10.33 15.45
N PRO A 54 -0.11 11.50 15.38
CA PRO A 54 0.59 11.95 14.18
C PRO A 54 1.81 11.11 13.78
N LEU A 55 2.32 10.25 14.67
CA LEU A 55 3.46 9.37 14.39
C LEU A 55 3.05 8.07 13.70
N GLU A 56 1.77 7.70 13.80
CA GLU A 56 1.24 6.48 13.21
C GLU A 56 0.56 6.74 11.87
N LYS A 57 0.74 5.79 10.93
CA LYS A 57 0.03 5.83 9.64
C LYS A 57 -1.46 5.57 9.88
N MET A 58 -2.33 6.31 9.19
CA MET A 58 -3.78 6.04 9.25
C MET A 58 -4.06 4.59 8.84
N SER A 59 -4.77 3.85 9.69
CA SER A 59 -5.12 2.45 9.48
C SER A 59 -6.61 2.22 9.66
N LYS A 60 -7.23 1.51 8.71
CA LYS A 60 -8.65 1.10 8.80
C LYS A 60 -8.91 0.03 9.87
N SER A 61 -7.86 -0.64 10.33
CA SER A 61 -7.93 -1.71 11.33
C SER A 61 -7.54 -1.24 12.72
N ASP A 62 -7.31 0.07 12.90
CA ASP A 62 -7.09 0.65 14.21
C ASP A 62 -8.34 0.43 15.09
N ALA A 63 -8.11 0.08 16.35
CA ALA A 63 -9.17 -0.12 17.32
C ALA A 63 -9.94 1.17 17.63
N ASN A 64 -9.32 2.34 17.44
CA ASN A 64 -9.94 3.64 17.67
C ASN A 64 -10.56 4.19 16.37
N PRO A 65 -11.90 4.22 16.22
CA PRO A 65 -12.54 4.72 15.00
C PRO A 65 -12.31 6.21 14.74
N LYS A 66 -11.80 6.96 15.73
CA LYS A 66 -11.44 8.38 15.56
C LYS A 66 -10.09 8.58 14.88
N SER A 67 -9.25 7.56 14.79
CA SER A 67 -7.90 7.70 14.21
C SER A 67 -7.91 7.72 12.68
N PHE A 68 -9.00 7.31 12.03
CA PHE A 68 -9.13 7.25 10.58
C PHE A 68 -10.48 7.78 10.05
N ILE A 69 -10.49 8.20 8.80
CA ILE A 69 -11.70 8.54 8.02
C ILE A 69 -11.87 7.50 6.92
N THR A 70 -13.07 6.95 6.78
CA THR A 70 -13.40 6.07 5.65
C THR A 70 -14.03 6.88 4.51
N LEU A 71 -13.99 6.33 3.29
CA LEU A 71 -14.59 6.98 2.12
C LEU A 71 -16.12 7.13 2.21
N LEU A 72 -16.77 6.35 3.08
CA LEU A 72 -18.22 6.31 3.24
C LEU A 72 -18.67 6.91 4.57
N ASP A 73 -17.77 7.55 5.33
CA ASP A 73 -18.14 8.22 6.57
C ASP A 73 -19.11 9.39 6.24
N PRO A 74 -20.25 9.51 6.95
CA PRO A 74 -21.15 10.65 6.78
C PRO A 74 -20.45 11.98 7.10
N PRO A 75 -20.82 13.09 6.44
CA PRO A 75 -20.16 14.39 6.64
C PRO A 75 -20.07 14.85 8.11
N GLU A 76 -21.11 14.57 8.90
CA GLU A 76 -21.13 14.92 10.33
C GLU A 76 -20.09 14.13 11.15
N VAL A 77 -19.88 12.86 10.80
CA VAL A 77 -18.88 11.99 11.44
C VAL A 77 -17.47 12.46 11.07
N ILE A 78 -17.24 12.79 9.79
CA ILE A 78 -15.97 13.33 9.32
C ILE A 78 -15.63 14.63 10.06
N LYS A 79 -16.59 15.56 10.13
CA LYS A 79 -16.41 16.84 10.81
C LYS A 79 -16.05 16.64 12.29
N LYS A 80 -16.73 15.72 12.98
CA LYS A 80 -16.46 15.38 14.38
C LYS A 80 -15.10 14.72 14.62
N LYS A 81 -14.53 14.03 13.63
CA LYS A 81 -13.20 13.41 13.73
C LYS A 81 -12.07 14.42 13.47
N ILE A 82 -12.35 15.47 12.69
CA ILE A 82 -11.37 16.51 12.34
C ILE A 82 -11.32 17.64 13.38
N MET A 83 -12.47 17.99 13.97
CA MET A 83 -12.60 19.04 15.01
C MET A 83 -12.30 18.51 16.40
#